data_AF-A0A061IUW9-F1
#
_entry.id   AF-A0A061IUW9-F1
#
_cell.length_a   1.000
_cell.length_b   1.000
_cell.length_c   1.000
_cell.angle_alpha   90.00
_cell.angle_beta   90.00
_cell.angle_gamma   90.00
#
_symmetry.space_group_name_H-M   'P 1'
#
loop_
_entity.id
_entity.type
_entity.pdbx_description
1 polymer ?
#
loop_
_entity_poly.entity_id
_entity_poly.type
_entity_poly.pdbx_seq_one_letter_code
_entity_poly.pdbx_strand_id
1 'polypeptide(L)'
;MPEESEVEVLQDPLTYTRAIYKDPGARWVVGLTPVDALRATRFPQPDDAAMGGTRFRKLENRWYEGRFEAWMRVPVLLGLLCLIEPVSRIAKGVTRHPLDFPSVEESLWDYARRPSDGVTDFLMGTWGLWVTSFLTALFTLTLSWKFGTAARNFWTLCGVGLSLLSFMATIAQLFMLLVACSEAAGSKMECDVPFVLYWTFSVIRLGGPLFAVWCVGPVLDIIEGSRARWKIILGLPFLFFTLSVLLWVLGESAVLGGNYVYQYCGYVTVTSWGVLLLRCCRQRWFQVVFVTKPHKE
;
A
#
# COMPACT_ATOMS: atom_id res chain seq x y z
N MET A 1 -57.10 1.19 -5.94
CA MET A 1 -55.92 1.50 -5.09
C MET A 1 -54.76 0.76 -5.72
N PRO A 2 -53.66 1.45 -6.08
CA PRO A 2 -52.55 0.81 -6.77
C PRO A 2 -51.78 -0.09 -5.81
N GLU A 3 -51.40 -1.28 -6.27
CA GLU A 3 -50.45 -2.17 -5.60
C GLU A 3 -49.12 -1.42 -5.50
N GLU A 4 -48.68 -1.15 -4.27
CA GLU A 4 -47.32 -0.73 -3.99
C GLU A 4 -46.40 -1.90 -4.38
N SER A 5 -45.74 -1.80 -5.54
CA SER A 5 -44.68 -2.75 -5.87
C SER A 5 -43.57 -2.56 -4.85
N GLU A 6 -43.40 -3.51 -3.94
CA GLU A 6 -42.25 -3.59 -3.05
C GLU A 6 -40.98 -3.70 -3.90
N VAL A 7 -40.31 -2.57 -4.11
CA VAL A 7 -38.99 -2.52 -4.71
C VAL A 7 -37.98 -2.83 -3.63
N GLU A 8 -37.59 -4.10 -3.54
CA GLU A 8 -36.53 -4.51 -2.64
C GLU A 8 -35.17 -4.25 -3.30
N VAL A 9 -34.39 -3.33 -2.71
CA VAL A 9 -33.04 -3.00 -3.17
C VAL A 9 -32.08 -4.03 -2.58
N LEU A 10 -31.79 -5.08 -3.35
CA LEU A 10 -30.73 -6.05 -3.06
C LEU A 10 -29.35 -5.39 -3.23
N GLN A 11 -28.82 -4.77 -2.18
CA GLN A 11 -27.40 -4.42 -2.12
C GLN A 11 -26.56 -5.68 -1.82
N ASP A 12 -26.45 -6.56 -2.82
CA ASP A 12 -25.45 -7.63 -2.80
C ASP A 12 -24.13 -7.09 -3.40
N PRO A 13 -23.03 -6.97 -2.62
CA PRO A 13 -21.73 -6.49 -3.12
C PRO A 13 -21.15 -7.38 -4.23
N LEU A 14 -21.62 -8.62 -4.39
CA LEU A 14 -21.27 -9.47 -5.52
C LEU A 14 -21.81 -8.93 -6.85
N THR A 15 -22.97 -8.30 -6.83
CA THR A 15 -23.63 -7.73 -8.02
C THR A 15 -22.92 -6.46 -8.50
N TYR A 16 -22.39 -5.64 -7.57
CA TYR A 16 -21.57 -4.47 -7.88
C TYR A 16 -20.33 -4.86 -8.68
N THR A 17 -19.66 -5.95 -8.28
CA THR A 17 -18.47 -6.43 -9.01
C THR A 17 -18.81 -7.04 -10.38
N ARG A 18 -19.95 -7.72 -10.53
CA ARG A 18 -20.39 -8.25 -11.84
C ARG A 18 -20.78 -7.14 -12.82
N ALA A 19 -21.37 -6.05 -12.34
CA ALA A 19 -21.69 -4.89 -13.17
C ALA A 19 -20.45 -4.16 -13.71
N ILE A 20 -19.36 -4.08 -12.92
CA ILE A 20 -18.07 -3.53 -13.38
C ILE A 20 -17.51 -4.35 -14.56
N TYR A 21 -17.77 -5.66 -14.60
CA TYR A 21 -17.35 -6.54 -15.68
C TYR A 21 -18.37 -6.67 -16.82
N LYS A 22 -19.46 -5.87 -16.83
CA LYS A 22 -20.54 -5.93 -17.83
C LYS A 22 -21.12 -7.35 -18.02
N ASP A 23 -21.23 -8.13 -16.93
CA ASP A 23 -21.86 -9.44 -17.01
C ASP A 23 -23.38 -9.28 -17.29
N PRO A 24 -23.95 -9.96 -18.32
CA PRO A 24 -25.34 -9.78 -18.74
C PRO A 24 -26.39 -10.29 -17.73
N GLY A 25 -25.95 -10.85 -16.59
CA GLY A 25 -26.80 -11.34 -15.50
C GLY A 25 -26.88 -10.44 -14.27
N ALA A 26 -26.25 -9.26 -14.26
CA ALA A 26 -26.29 -8.35 -13.12
C ALA A 26 -27.65 -7.63 -13.04
N ARG A 27 -28.59 -8.16 -12.23
CA ARG A 27 -29.87 -7.52 -11.92
C ARG A 27 -29.74 -6.67 -10.67
N TRP A 28 -30.06 -5.39 -10.77
CA TRP A 28 -30.00 -4.41 -9.69
C TRP A 28 -31.40 -4.10 -9.12
N VAL A 29 -32.45 -4.60 -9.78
CA VAL A 29 -33.86 -4.52 -9.36
C VAL A 29 -34.60 -5.78 -9.83
N VAL A 30 -35.43 -6.38 -8.97
CA VAL A 30 -36.33 -7.49 -9.34
C VAL A 30 -37.56 -6.91 -10.06
N GLY A 31 -37.94 -7.47 -11.22
CA GLY A 31 -39.22 -7.14 -11.88
C GLY A 31 -39.15 -6.53 -13.29
N LEU A 32 -37.97 -6.14 -13.81
CA LEU A 32 -37.84 -5.69 -15.20
C LEU A 32 -37.33 -6.82 -16.10
N THR A 33 -38.15 -7.25 -17.04
CA THR A 33 -37.77 -8.19 -18.11
C THR A 33 -36.91 -7.45 -19.15
N PRO A 34 -35.69 -7.92 -19.47
CA PRO A 34 -34.92 -7.35 -20.57
C PRO A 34 -35.59 -7.68 -21.91
N VAL A 35 -35.78 -6.66 -22.75
CA VAL A 35 -36.39 -6.75 -24.10
C VAL A 35 -35.60 -7.68 -25.04
N ASP A 36 -34.35 -8.01 -24.70
CA ASP A 36 -33.45 -8.78 -25.55
C ASP A 36 -33.54 -10.32 -25.37
N ALA A 37 -34.38 -10.82 -24.45
CA ALA A 37 -34.51 -12.26 -24.17
C ALA A 37 -35.30 -13.06 -25.23
N LEU A 38 -35.82 -12.42 -26.28
CA LEU A 38 -36.64 -13.08 -27.31
C LEU A 38 -35.86 -13.80 -28.42
N ARG A 39 -34.52 -13.85 -28.39
CA ARG A 39 -33.72 -14.38 -29.53
C ARG A 39 -32.82 -15.58 -29.30
N ALA A 40 -32.66 -16.12 -28.09
CA ALA A 40 -31.80 -17.29 -27.89
C ALA A 40 -32.62 -18.54 -27.55
N THR A 41 -33.21 -19.16 -28.56
CA THR A 41 -33.79 -20.50 -28.47
C THR A 41 -32.73 -21.59 -28.68
N ARG A 42 -32.94 -22.72 -27.99
CA ARG A 42 -32.32 -24.05 -28.14
C ARG A 42 -30.93 -24.24 -27.52
N PHE A 43 -30.88 -24.94 -26.37
CA PHE A 43 -30.31 -26.29 -26.27
C PHE A 43 -30.93 -27.01 -25.03
N PRO A 44 -31.27 -28.30 -25.12
CA PRO A 44 -31.95 -29.01 -24.05
C PRO A 44 -30.97 -29.50 -22.97
N GLN A 45 -31.40 -29.40 -21.72
CA GLN A 45 -30.73 -29.92 -20.54
C GLN A 45 -31.45 -31.22 -20.12
N PRO A 46 -30.78 -32.37 -19.97
CA PRO A 46 -31.36 -33.51 -19.27
C PRO A 46 -31.02 -33.39 -17.77
N ASP A 47 -32.07 -33.49 -16.98
CA ASP A 47 -32.04 -33.64 -15.53
C ASP A 47 -31.29 -34.93 -15.13
N ASP A 48 -30.48 -34.86 -14.08
CA ASP A 48 -30.45 -35.91 -13.09
C ASP A 48 -30.02 -35.37 -11.72
N ALA A 49 -30.77 -35.81 -10.72
CA ALA A 49 -30.93 -35.21 -9.42
C ALA A 49 -29.87 -35.66 -8.39
N ALA A 50 -29.74 -34.82 -7.36
CA ALA A 50 -29.43 -35.18 -5.97
C ALA A 50 -28.11 -35.91 -5.65
N MET A 51 -27.13 -35.16 -5.13
CA MET A 51 -26.69 -35.29 -3.73
C MET A 51 -25.49 -34.37 -3.43
N GLY A 52 -25.59 -33.67 -2.30
CA GLY A 52 -24.50 -33.31 -1.39
C GLY A 52 -23.12 -32.97 -1.96
N GLY A 53 -22.81 -31.67 -1.95
CA GLY A 53 -21.44 -31.16 -2.04
C GLY A 53 -21.26 -30.25 -3.25
N THR A 54 -21.28 -28.94 -3.01
CA THR A 54 -20.83 -27.93 -3.96
C THR A 54 -19.31 -28.02 -4.15
N ARG A 55 -18.85 -29.10 -4.77
CA ARG A 55 -17.56 -29.10 -5.47
C ARG A 55 -17.73 -28.19 -6.66
N PHE A 56 -17.27 -26.95 -6.53
CA PHE A 56 -16.99 -26.11 -7.67
C PHE A 56 -16.21 -26.94 -8.69
N ARG A 57 -16.84 -27.13 -9.85
CA ARG A 57 -16.26 -27.77 -11.02
C ARG A 57 -14.86 -27.18 -11.21
N LYS A 58 -13.82 -28.01 -11.05
CA LYS A 58 -12.45 -27.68 -11.43
C LYS A 58 -12.53 -27.18 -12.87
N LEU A 59 -12.50 -25.86 -13.05
CA LEU A 59 -12.22 -25.27 -14.33
C LEU A 59 -10.78 -25.67 -14.62
N GLU A 60 -10.66 -26.73 -15.43
CA GLU A 60 -9.42 -27.33 -15.90
C GLU A 60 -8.73 -26.31 -16.83
N ASN A 61 -8.16 -25.31 -16.20
CA ASN A 61 -7.55 -24.16 -16.84
C ASN A 61 -6.08 -24.50 -17.14
N ARG A 62 -5.85 -25.33 -18.17
CA ARG A 62 -4.52 -25.54 -18.78
C ARG A 62 -3.84 -24.24 -19.24
N TRP A 63 -4.58 -23.13 -19.33
CA TRP A 63 -4.06 -21.79 -19.63
C TRP A 63 -3.46 -21.04 -18.44
N TYR A 64 -3.57 -21.58 -17.22
CA TYR A 64 -3.16 -20.88 -16.00
C TYR A 64 -1.87 -21.41 -15.36
N GLU A 65 -1.41 -22.62 -15.67
CA GLU A 65 -0.23 -23.22 -15.01
C GLU A 65 1.08 -22.44 -15.22
N GLY A 66 1.22 -21.66 -16.30
CA GLY A 66 2.42 -20.83 -16.55
C GLY A 66 2.41 -19.44 -15.88
N ARG A 67 1.26 -18.92 -15.42
CA ARG A 67 1.14 -17.55 -14.85
C ARG A 67 1.04 -17.50 -13.33
N PHE A 68 0.80 -18.63 -12.67
CA PHE A 68 0.71 -18.73 -11.22
C PHE A 68 2.03 -18.41 -10.49
N GLU A 69 3.19 -18.63 -11.13
CA GLU A 69 4.50 -18.28 -10.55
C GLU A 69 4.83 -16.78 -10.57
N ALA A 70 4.07 -15.97 -11.30
CA ALA A 70 4.44 -14.58 -11.57
C ALA A 70 3.71 -13.53 -10.72
N TRP A 71 2.67 -13.90 -9.97
CA TRP A 71 1.77 -12.91 -9.37
C TRP A 71 2.42 -12.05 -8.28
N MET A 72 3.44 -12.58 -7.58
CA MET A 72 4.23 -11.88 -6.55
C MET A 72 5.59 -11.37 -7.04
N ARG A 73 5.98 -11.59 -8.31
CA ARG A 73 7.32 -11.18 -8.80
C ARG A 73 7.55 -9.69 -8.65
N VAL A 74 6.57 -8.86 -9.02
CA VAL A 74 6.70 -7.40 -8.96
C VAL A 74 6.80 -6.90 -7.51
N PRO A 75 5.89 -7.23 -6.58
CA PRO A 75 6.05 -6.86 -5.17
C PRO A 75 7.36 -7.36 -4.57
N VAL A 76 7.80 -8.58 -4.89
CA VAL A 76 9.06 -9.13 -4.37
C VAL A 76 10.27 -8.34 -4.88
N LEU A 77 10.34 -8.06 -6.18
CA LEU A 77 11.44 -7.28 -6.76
C LEU A 77 11.50 -5.87 -6.18
N LEU A 78 10.36 -5.19 -6.08
CA LEU A 78 10.28 -3.86 -5.46
C LEU A 78 10.67 -3.91 -3.98
N GLY A 79 10.26 -4.95 -3.26
CA GLY A 79 10.63 -5.15 -1.86
C GLY A 79 12.13 -5.42 -1.68
N LEU A 80 12.75 -6.19 -2.58
CA LEU A 80 14.20 -6.39 -2.54
C LEU A 80 14.95 -5.08 -2.81
N LEU A 81 14.52 -4.30 -3.81
CA LEU A 81 15.13 -3.01 -4.13
C LEU A 81 14.97 -2.00 -2.99
N CYS A 82 13.82 -1.98 -2.32
CA CYS A 82 13.60 -1.05 -1.21
C CYS A 82 14.40 -1.41 0.05
N LEU A 83 14.78 -2.68 0.24
CA LEU A 83 15.62 -3.11 1.36
C LEU A 83 17.11 -2.80 1.19
N ILE A 84 17.58 -2.52 -0.03
CA ILE A 84 19.00 -2.18 -0.28
C ILE A 84 19.42 -0.96 0.55
N GLU A 85 18.55 0.03 0.61
CA GLU A 85 18.86 1.29 1.28
C GLU A 85 19.00 1.19 2.80
N PRO A 86 18.04 0.63 3.56
CA PRO A 86 18.18 0.47 5.00
C PRO A 86 19.35 -0.46 5.34
N VAL A 87 19.62 -1.50 4.54
CA VAL A 87 20.80 -2.36 4.69
C VAL A 87 22.10 -1.57 4.50
N SER A 88 22.17 -0.72 3.47
CA SER A 88 23.32 0.16 3.23
C SER A 88 23.52 1.16 4.39
N ARG A 89 22.45 1.76 4.90
CA ARG A 89 22.53 2.69 6.06
C ARG A 89 23.06 1.97 7.30
N ILE A 90 22.53 0.78 7.58
CA ILE A 90 22.98 -0.07 8.70
C ILE A 90 24.46 -0.41 8.55
N ALA A 91 24.90 -0.85 7.37
CA ALA A 91 26.30 -1.22 7.11
C ALA A 91 27.26 -0.03 7.27
N LYS A 92 26.82 1.18 6.92
CA LYS A 92 27.61 2.41 7.06
C LYS A 92 27.50 3.06 8.44
N GLY A 93 26.67 2.53 9.34
CA GLY A 93 26.38 3.15 10.64
C GLY A 93 25.69 4.51 10.53
N VAL A 94 25.01 4.79 9.41
CA VAL A 94 24.29 6.06 9.21
C VAL A 94 22.95 5.97 9.92
N THR A 95 22.75 6.82 10.92
CA THR A 95 21.56 6.81 11.77
C THR A 95 20.36 7.44 11.08
N ARG A 96 20.51 8.63 10.48
CA ARG A 96 19.41 9.39 9.87
C ARG A 96 19.89 10.21 8.69
N HIS A 97 19.16 10.18 7.58
CA HIS A 97 19.43 11.09 6.47
C HIS A 97 18.93 12.51 6.82
N PRO A 98 19.70 13.58 6.54
CA PRO A 98 19.31 14.95 6.90
C PRO A 98 17.92 15.35 6.38
N LEU A 99 17.62 14.97 5.13
CA LEU A 99 16.32 15.21 4.48
C LEU A 99 15.13 14.45 5.08
N ASP A 100 15.36 13.40 5.88
CA ASP A 100 14.26 12.61 6.45
C ASP A 100 13.59 13.36 7.60
N PHE A 101 14.37 13.88 8.55
CA PHE A 101 13.85 14.74 9.61
C PHE A 101 14.88 15.84 9.90
N PRO A 102 14.79 16.98 9.20
CA PRO A 102 15.69 18.10 9.46
C PRO A 102 15.48 18.61 10.90
N SER A 103 16.57 18.92 11.60
CA SER A 103 16.50 19.49 12.95
C SER A 103 16.23 21.00 12.93
N VAL A 104 16.64 21.67 11.85
CA VAL A 104 16.53 23.11 11.64
C VAL A 104 16.22 23.39 10.18
N GLU A 105 15.59 24.52 9.88
CA GLU A 105 15.17 24.87 8.51
C GLU A 105 16.38 25.04 7.58
N GLU A 106 17.46 25.63 8.08
CA GLU A 106 18.68 25.93 7.33
C GLU A 106 19.32 24.67 6.75
N SER A 107 19.09 23.50 7.38
CA SER A 107 19.59 22.22 6.86
C SER A 107 18.90 21.77 5.57
N LEU A 108 17.75 22.36 5.22
CA LEU A 108 17.06 22.12 3.95
C LEU A 108 17.57 23.02 2.83
N TRP A 109 18.21 24.14 3.15
CA TRP A 109 18.71 25.10 2.15
C TRP A 109 19.79 24.50 1.25
N ASP A 110 20.60 23.59 1.80
CA ASP A 110 21.62 22.84 1.04
C ASP A 110 21.03 21.95 -0.06
N TYR A 111 19.74 21.60 0.06
CA TYR A 111 19.02 20.74 -0.87
C TYR A 111 17.95 21.49 -1.67
N ALA A 112 17.71 22.76 -1.37
CA ALA A 112 16.83 23.61 -2.14
C ALA A 112 17.46 23.93 -3.49
N ARG A 113 16.65 24.04 -4.53
CA ARG A 113 17.14 24.36 -5.87
C ARG A 113 17.71 25.79 -5.88
N ARG A 114 18.96 25.96 -6.30
CA ARG A 114 19.52 27.30 -6.53
C ARG A 114 19.07 27.82 -7.90
N PRO A 115 18.99 29.16 -8.09
CA PRO A 115 18.64 29.76 -9.38
C PRO A 115 19.55 29.33 -10.54
N SER A 116 20.82 28.98 -10.23
CA SER A 116 21.80 28.48 -11.20
C SER A 116 21.60 27.02 -11.60
N ASP A 117 20.80 26.26 -10.85
CA ASP A 117 20.78 24.80 -10.97
C ASP A 117 19.71 24.36 -11.98
N GLY A 118 20.09 23.42 -12.83
CA GLY A 118 19.13 22.70 -13.68
C GLY A 118 18.20 21.82 -12.85
N VAL A 119 17.02 21.52 -13.39
CA VAL A 119 16.06 20.59 -12.73
C VAL A 119 16.70 19.20 -12.53
N THR A 120 17.55 18.76 -13.46
CA THR A 120 18.28 17.49 -13.36
C THR A 120 19.26 17.47 -12.20
N ASP A 121 20.01 18.56 -12.00
CA ASP A 121 21.01 18.66 -10.94
C ASP A 121 20.34 18.68 -9.57
N PHE A 122 19.20 19.38 -9.46
CA PHE A 122 18.34 19.35 -8.28
C PHE A 122 17.83 17.94 -7.97
N LEU A 123 17.31 17.22 -8.97
CA LEU A 123 16.83 15.84 -8.79
C LEU A 123 17.96 14.87 -8.43
N MET A 124 19.16 15.09 -8.96
CA MET A 124 20.36 14.35 -8.57
C MET A 124 20.79 14.69 -7.14
N GLY A 125 20.70 15.94 -6.69
CA GLY A 125 21.02 16.33 -5.31
C GLY A 125 20.04 15.76 -4.29
N THR A 126 18.77 15.58 -4.67
CA THR A 126 17.70 15.07 -3.81
C THR A 126 17.37 13.59 -4.03
N TRP A 127 18.20 12.86 -4.79
CA TRP A 127 17.95 11.47 -5.20
C TRP A 127 17.64 10.52 -4.05
N GLY A 128 18.36 10.65 -2.93
CA GLY A 128 18.20 9.82 -1.75
C GLY A 128 16.80 9.94 -1.12
N LEU A 129 16.14 11.10 -1.27
CA LEU A 129 14.78 11.32 -0.77
C LEU A 129 13.75 10.61 -1.65
N TRP A 130 13.81 10.82 -2.97
CA TRP A 130 12.71 10.40 -3.83
C TRP A 130 12.84 8.97 -4.33
N VAL A 131 14.05 8.49 -4.64
CA VAL A 131 14.24 7.13 -5.15
C VAL A 131 13.77 6.09 -4.14
N THR A 132 14.21 6.23 -2.88
CA THR A 132 13.89 5.30 -1.79
C THR A 132 12.40 5.35 -1.43
N SER A 133 11.83 6.56 -1.38
CA SER A 133 10.42 6.77 -1.03
C SER A 133 9.47 6.30 -2.12
N PHE A 134 9.81 6.50 -3.40
CA PHE A 134 9.02 5.95 -4.50
C PHE A 134 9.10 4.43 -4.56
N LEU A 135 10.28 3.84 -4.37
CA LEU A 135 10.42 2.39 -4.35
C LEU A 135 9.64 1.76 -3.20
N THR A 136 9.72 2.33 -1.99
CA THR A 136 8.95 1.85 -0.84
C THR A 136 7.44 2.03 -1.05
N ALA A 137 6.97 3.19 -1.51
CA ALA A 137 5.55 3.42 -1.81
C ALA A 137 5.02 2.47 -2.90
N LEU A 138 5.80 2.23 -3.97
CA LEU A 138 5.41 1.27 -5.02
C LEU A 138 5.38 -0.16 -4.51
N PHE A 139 6.36 -0.56 -3.70
CA PHE A 139 6.38 -1.87 -3.04
C PHE A 139 5.09 -2.07 -2.23
N THR A 140 4.77 -1.14 -1.33
CA THR A 140 3.62 -1.29 -0.44
C THR A 140 2.29 -1.18 -1.19
N LEU A 141 2.21 -0.30 -2.21
CA LEU A 141 1.04 -0.21 -3.08
C LEU A 141 0.77 -1.53 -3.79
N THR A 142 1.79 -2.09 -4.44
CA THR A 142 1.63 -3.34 -5.19
C THR A 142 1.33 -4.52 -4.27
N LEU A 143 1.97 -4.59 -3.10
CA LEU A 143 1.72 -5.59 -2.09
C LEU A 143 0.27 -5.52 -1.56
N SER A 144 -0.16 -4.35 -1.09
CA SER A 144 -1.51 -4.12 -0.57
C SER A 144 -2.58 -4.33 -1.65
N TRP A 145 -2.32 -3.93 -2.90
CA TRP A 145 -3.23 -4.20 -4.00
C TRP A 145 -3.38 -5.70 -4.26
N LYS A 146 -2.27 -6.43 -4.36
CA LYS A 146 -2.28 -7.88 -4.65
C LYS A 146 -2.97 -8.68 -3.55
N PHE A 147 -2.63 -8.45 -2.28
CA PHE A 147 -3.27 -9.14 -1.17
C PHE A 147 -4.71 -8.67 -0.96
N GLY A 148 -4.98 -7.37 -1.08
CA GLY A 148 -6.31 -6.79 -0.88
C GLY A 148 -7.31 -7.26 -1.94
N THR A 149 -6.91 -7.32 -3.21
CA THR A 149 -7.78 -7.83 -4.29
C THR A 149 -7.95 -9.34 -4.24
N ALA A 150 -6.88 -10.10 -3.95
CA ALA A 150 -6.94 -11.56 -3.87
C ALA A 150 -7.79 -12.06 -2.68
N ALA A 151 -7.68 -11.40 -1.52
CA ALA A 151 -8.45 -11.73 -0.32
C ALA A 151 -9.77 -10.96 -0.19
N ARG A 152 -10.04 -10.01 -1.08
CA ARG A 152 -11.16 -9.04 -1.01
C ARG A 152 -11.28 -8.40 0.38
N ASN A 153 -10.13 -8.01 0.95
CA ASN A 153 -10.05 -7.48 2.32
C ASN A 153 -9.92 -5.95 2.31
N PHE A 154 -10.91 -5.26 2.87
CA PHE A 154 -10.93 -3.79 2.93
C PHE A 154 -9.74 -3.21 3.69
N TRP A 155 -9.38 -3.80 4.84
CA TRP A 155 -8.26 -3.31 5.65
C TRP A 155 -6.95 -3.32 4.88
N THR A 156 -6.70 -4.38 4.09
CA THR A 156 -5.52 -4.46 3.24
C THR A 156 -5.56 -3.47 2.08
N LEU A 157 -6.75 -3.17 1.52
CA LEU A 157 -6.92 -2.14 0.50
C LEU A 157 -6.65 -0.72 1.03
N CYS A 158 -6.87 -0.44 2.33
CA CYS A 158 -6.45 0.83 2.93
C CYS A 158 -4.94 1.09 2.76
N GLY A 159 -4.12 0.03 2.70
CA GLY A 159 -2.69 0.14 2.43
C GLY A 159 -2.36 0.78 1.07
N VAL A 160 -3.25 0.66 0.08
CA VAL A 160 -3.11 1.35 -1.22
C VAL A 160 -3.23 2.86 -1.04
N GLY A 161 -4.24 3.32 -0.30
CA GLY A 161 -4.44 4.74 -0.02
C GLY A 161 -3.26 5.35 0.75
N LEU A 162 -2.74 4.63 1.75
CA LEU A 162 -1.57 5.04 2.53
C LEU A 162 -0.30 5.15 1.67
N SER A 163 -0.13 4.22 0.73
CA SER A 163 1.01 4.24 -0.20
C SER A 163 0.91 5.42 -1.17
N LEU A 164 -0.30 5.74 -1.66
CA LEU A 164 -0.55 6.93 -2.49
C LEU A 164 -0.30 8.22 -1.72
N LEU A 165 -0.73 8.31 -0.46
CA LEU A 165 -0.45 9.47 0.39
C LEU A 165 1.06 9.67 0.59
N SER A 166 1.82 8.60 0.82
CA SER A 166 3.29 8.66 0.90
C SER A 166 3.92 9.14 -0.42
N PHE A 167 3.41 8.68 -1.56
CA PHE A 167 3.86 9.13 -2.87
C PHE A 167 3.60 10.63 -3.07
N MET A 168 2.39 11.11 -2.74
CA MET A 168 2.04 12.52 -2.82
C MET A 168 2.86 13.38 -1.86
N ALA A 169 3.13 12.90 -0.65
CA ALA A 169 4.00 13.59 0.31
C ALA A 169 5.43 13.74 -0.24
N THR A 170 5.96 12.71 -0.90
CA THR A 170 7.28 12.77 -1.55
C THR A 170 7.32 13.83 -2.66
N ILE A 171 6.29 13.87 -3.52
CA ILE A 171 6.18 14.88 -4.58
C ILE A 171 6.08 16.29 -3.98
N ALA A 172 5.26 16.45 -2.95
CA ALA A 172 5.08 17.74 -2.29
C ALA A 172 6.38 18.26 -1.66
N GLN A 173 7.16 17.38 -1.02
CA GLN A 173 8.48 17.74 -0.47
C GLN A 173 9.48 18.14 -1.56
N LEU A 174 9.52 17.41 -2.68
CA LEU A 174 10.35 17.80 -3.83
C LEU A 174 9.93 19.17 -4.37
N PHE A 175 8.62 19.40 -4.50
CA PHE A 175 8.09 20.67 -4.99
C PHE A 175 8.43 21.83 -4.04
N MET A 176 8.36 21.62 -2.73
CA MET A 176 8.78 22.62 -1.74
C MET A 176 10.25 22.99 -1.93
N LEU A 177 11.14 22.00 -2.01
CA LEU A 177 12.57 22.25 -2.22
C LEU A 177 12.88 22.87 -3.59
N LEU A 178 12.06 22.59 -4.60
CA LEU A 178 12.20 23.16 -5.93
C LEU A 178 11.86 24.66 -5.97
N VAL A 179 10.87 25.10 -5.16
CA VAL A 179 10.32 26.46 -5.18
C VAL A 179 10.83 27.31 -3.99
N ALA A 180 11.55 26.72 -3.05
CA ALA A 180 11.98 27.35 -1.80
C ALA A 180 12.84 28.63 -1.97
N CYS A 181 13.69 28.70 -3.00
CA CYS A 181 14.56 29.85 -3.22
C CYS A 181 13.97 30.76 -4.31
N SER A 182 13.71 32.04 -3.99
CA SER A 182 13.26 33.02 -4.96
C SER A 182 14.39 33.51 -5.87
N GLU A 183 14.08 33.87 -7.12
CA GLU A 183 15.06 34.40 -8.10
C GLU A 183 15.54 35.85 -7.79
N ALA A 184 15.03 36.48 -6.73
CA ALA A 184 15.30 37.89 -6.44
C ALA A 184 16.67 38.10 -5.79
N ALA A 185 17.65 38.51 -6.61
CA ALA A 185 18.95 39.00 -6.17
C ALA A 185 18.80 40.28 -5.34
N GLY A 186 19.03 40.22 -4.03
CA GLY A 186 19.09 41.45 -3.23
C GLY A 186 19.29 41.30 -1.72
N SER A 187 18.81 40.23 -1.11
CA SER A 187 19.06 39.97 0.32
C SER A 187 19.85 38.68 0.49
N LYS A 188 20.67 38.62 1.54
CA LYS A 188 21.47 37.45 1.90
C LYS A 188 20.61 36.18 1.80
N MET A 189 21.14 35.17 1.11
CA MET A 189 20.46 33.94 0.67
C MET A 189 19.79 33.19 1.84
N GLU A 190 18.54 33.52 2.14
CA GLU A 190 17.66 32.73 2.99
C GLU A 190 16.56 32.18 2.07
N CYS A 191 16.38 30.86 2.03
CA CYS A 191 15.32 30.23 1.26
C CYS A 191 14.17 29.90 2.21
N ASP A 192 12.97 30.38 1.90
CA ASP A 192 11.81 30.13 2.75
C ASP A 192 11.27 28.73 2.45
N VAL A 193 11.51 27.79 3.36
CA VAL A 193 10.96 26.43 3.26
C VAL A 193 9.85 26.29 4.30
N PRO A 194 8.63 25.85 3.95
CA PRO A 194 7.57 25.63 4.94
C PRO A 194 7.93 24.42 5.85
N PHE A 195 8.78 24.65 6.85
CA PHE A 195 9.49 23.63 7.62
C PHE A 195 8.55 22.64 8.33
N VAL A 196 7.51 23.15 9.00
CA VAL A 196 6.52 22.31 9.69
C VAL A 196 5.77 21.42 8.70
N LEU A 197 5.42 21.96 7.54
CA LEU A 197 4.72 21.20 6.50
C LEU A 197 5.65 20.15 5.87
N TYR A 198 6.91 20.50 5.62
CA TYR A 198 7.93 19.54 5.19
C TYR A 198 8.08 18.40 6.19
N TRP A 199 8.15 18.72 7.49
CA TRP A 199 8.30 17.73 8.56
C TRP A 199 7.10 16.79 8.67
N THR A 200 5.87 17.32 8.59
CA THR A 200 4.66 16.49 8.56
C THR A 200 4.60 15.58 7.34
N PHE A 201 5.04 16.05 6.16
CA PHE A 201 5.17 15.20 4.99
C PHE A 201 6.27 14.14 5.14
N SER A 202 7.33 14.38 5.90
CA SER A 202 8.31 13.33 6.21
C SER A 202 7.70 12.19 7.03
N VAL A 203 6.82 12.51 7.99
CA VAL A 203 6.09 11.50 8.77
C VAL A 203 5.22 10.64 7.86
N ILE A 204 4.48 11.25 6.93
CA ILE A 204 3.61 10.53 5.98
C ILE A 204 4.44 9.72 4.98
N ARG A 205 5.50 10.30 4.43
CA ARG A 205 6.39 9.68 3.45
C ARG A 205 7.02 8.41 4.00
N LEU A 206 7.58 8.46 5.21
CA LEU A 206 8.31 7.35 5.82
C LEU A 206 7.39 6.39 6.59
N GLY A 207 6.39 6.92 7.31
CA GLY A 207 5.48 6.13 8.13
C GLY A 207 4.35 5.46 7.34
N GLY A 208 3.89 6.10 6.26
CA GLY A 208 2.81 5.60 5.40
C GLY A 208 3.07 4.18 4.85
N PRO A 209 4.25 3.90 4.24
CA PRO A 209 4.59 2.57 3.76
C PRO A 209 4.65 1.53 4.88
N LEU A 210 5.22 1.86 6.04
CA LEU A 210 5.26 0.95 7.20
C LEU A 210 3.85 0.55 7.64
N PHE A 211 2.95 1.54 7.71
CA PHE A 211 1.55 1.31 8.06
C PHE A 211 0.79 0.53 6.97
N ALA A 212 1.08 0.78 5.70
CA ALA A 212 0.50 0.04 4.58
C ALA A 212 0.88 -1.45 4.59
N VAL A 213 2.11 -1.80 4.95
CA VAL A 213 2.52 -3.21 5.13
C VAL A 213 1.80 -3.84 6.34
N TRP A 214 1.64 -3.10 7.44
CA TRP A 214 0.87 -3.59 8.59
C TRP A 214 -0.58 -3.95 8.21
N CYS A 215 -1.19 -3.20 7.29
CA CYS A 215 -2.52 -3.51 6.74
C CYS A 215 -2.62 -4.86 5.99
N VAL A 216 -1.49 -5.43 5.55
CA VAL A 216 -1.43 -6.76 4.92
C VAL A 216 -1.44 -7.89 5.97
N GLY A 217 -1.01 -7.60 7.20
CA GLY A 217 -0.87 -8.58 8.29
C GLY A 217 -2.09 -9.49 8.52
N PRO A 218 -3.33 -8.95 8.62
CA PRO A 218 -4.52 -9.77 8.85
C PRO A 218 -4.77 -10.82 7.76
N VAL A 219 -4.46 -10.50 6.50
CA VAL A 219 -4.64 -11.45 5.39
C VAL A 219 -3.62 -12.57 5.47
N LEU A 220 -2.36 -12.26 5.80
CA LEU A 220 -1.31 -13.27 6.01
C LEU A 220 -1.63 -14.19 7.18
N ASP A 221 -2.15 -13.63 8.28
CA ASP A 221 -2.60 -14.40 9.45
C ASP A 221 -3.69 -15.42 9.07
N ILE A 222 -4.66 -15.04 8.23
CA ILE A 222 -5.72 -15.94 7.74
C ILE A 222 -5.14 -17.07 6.87
N ILE A 223 -4.22 -16.75 5.95
CA ILE A 223 -3.68 -17.72 4.99
C ILE A 223 -2.81 -18.76 5.69
N GLU A 224 -2.01 -18.34 6.68
CA GLU A 224 -1.10 -19.22 7.39
C GLU A 224 -1.73 -19.89 8.62
N GLY A 225 -2.99 -19.59 8.92
CA GLY A 225 -3.67 -20.10 10.12
C GLY A 225 -3.05 -19.60 11.43
N SER A 226 -2.34 -18.46 11.38
CA SER A 226 -1.80 -17.80 12.57
C SER A 226 -2.79 -16.77 13.10
N ARG A 227 -2.95 -16.67 14.43
CA ARG A 227 -3.96 -15.76 15.01
C ARG A 227 -3.65 -14.28 14.74
N ALA A 228 -2.45 -13.84 15.14
CA ALA A 228 -2.06 -12.41 15.10
C ALA A 228 -0.55 -12.22 14.89
N ARG A 229 0.16 -13.26 14.42
CA ARG A 229 1.62 -13.25 14.36
C ARG A 229 2.10 -12.23 13.34
N TRP A 230 1.50 -12.24 12.14
CA TRP A 230 1.87 -11.31 11.07
C TRP A 230 1.47 -9.88 11.37
N LYS A 231 0.29 -9.68 11.96
CA LYS A 231 -0.13 -8.36 12.43
C LYS A 231 0.85 -7.77 13.46
N ILE A 232 1.41 -8.58 14.36
CA ILE A 232 2.41 -8.10 15.33
C ILE A 232 3.75 -7.83 14.63
N ILE A 233 4.29 -8.80 13.88
CA ILE A 233 5.60 -8.69 13.22
C ILE A 233 5.66 -7.47 12.29
N LEU A 234 4.63 -7.27 11.47
CA LEU A 234 4.57 -6.16 10.51
C LEU A 234 4.20 -4.82 11.17
N GLY A 235 3.70 -4.83 12.40
CA GLY A 235 3.39 -3.61 13.17
C GLY A 235 4.61 -3.04 13.90
N LEU A 236 5.61 -3.87 14.20
CA LEU A 236 6.81 -3.43 14.91
C LEU A 236 7.55 -2.28 14.21
N PRO A 237 7.84 -2.34 12.88
CA PRO A 237 8.48 -1.22 12.19
C PRO A 237 7.76 0.12 12.41
N PHE A 238 6.44 0.13 12.24
CA PHE A 238 5.64 1.34 12.42
C PHE A 238 5.68 1.84 13.87
N LEU A 239 5.66 0.93 14.86
CA LEU A 239 5.77 1.28 16.28
C LEU A 239 7.13 1.91 16.62
N PHE A 240 8.24 1.35 16.13
CA PHE A 240 9.55 1.96 16.34
C PHE A 240 9.66 3.33 15.66
N PHE A 241 9.09 3.47 14.47
CA PHE A 241 9.03 4.74 13.77
C PHE A 241 8.23 5.81 14.53
N THR A 242 7.05 5.47 15.05
CA THR A 242 6.23 6.43 15.81
C THR A 242 6.92 6.82 17.12
N LEU A 243 7.59 5.88 17.80
CA LEU A 243 8.41 6.18 18.98
C LEU A 243 9.58 7.11 18.65
N SER A 244 10.29 6.90 17.53
CA SER A 244 11.38 7.82 17.15
C SER A 244 10.87 9.23 16.85
N VAL A 245 9.74 9.34 16.15
CA VAL A 245 9.11 10.62 15.84
C VAL A 245 8.67 11.33 17.12
N LEU A 246 8.05 10.62 18.06
CA LEU A 246 7.65 11.17 19.35
C LEU A 246 8.85 11.70 20.13
N LEU A 247 9.95 10.94 20.17
CA LEU A 247 11.18 11.34 20.86
C LEU A 247 11.82 12.57 20.22
N TRP A 248 11.81 12.71 18.90
CA TRP A 248 12.30 13.93 18.25
C TRP A 248 11.48 15.18 18.60
N VAL A 249 10.20 15.03 18.91
CA VAL A 249 9.34 16.16 19.32
C VAL A 249 9.52 16.54 20.80
N LEU A 250 9.97 15.62 21.66
CA LEU A 250 10.04 15.81 23.11
C LEU A 250 11.28 16.59 23.61
N GLY A 251 12.22 16.98 22.74
CA GLY A 251 13.35 17.87 23.05
C GLY A 251 14.75 17.28 22.78
N GLU A 252 15.81 18.08 22.97
CA GLU A 252 17.18 17.77 22.51
C GLU A 252 17.78 16.47 23.08
N SER A 253 17.60 16.18 24.37
CA SER A 253 18.07 14.93 24.98
C SER A 253 17.32 13.71 24.42
N ALA A 254 16.06 13.90 24.02
CA ALA A 254 15.26 12.89 23.36
C ALA A 254 15.60 12.75 21.87
N VAL A 255 16.30 13.71 21.23
CA VAL A 255 16.74 13.59 19.82
C VAL A 255 17.76 12.47 19.64
N LEU A 256 18.73 12.36 20.55
CA LEU A 256 19.69 11.25 20.57
C LEU A 256 18.95 9.91 20.71
N GLY A 257 18.03 9.82 21.68
CA GLY A 257 17.17 8.65 21.86
C GLY A 257 16.35 8.31 20.62
N GLY A 258 15.77 9.32 19.96
CA GLY A 258 15.00 9.18 18.72
C GLY A 258 15.83 8.62 17.57
N ASN A 259 17.08 9.06 17.42
CA ASN A 259 18.00 8.52 16.41
C ASN A 259 18.34 7.05 16.66
N TYR A 260 18.59 6.66 17.92
CA TYR A 260 18.81 5.25 18.27
C TYR A 260 17.57 4.40 17.97
N VAL A 261 16.38 4.85 18.38
CA VAL A 261 15.12 4.14 18.13
C VAL A 261 14.83 4.04 16.62
N TYR A 262 15.15 5.07 15.85
CA TYR A 262 15.02 5.05 14.39
C TYR A 262 15.99 4.05 13.73
N GLN A 263 17.20 3.90 14.26
CA GLN A 263 18.12 2.84 13.82
C GLN A 263 17.55 1.44 14.10
N TYR A 264 16.94 1.23 15.28
CA TYR A 264 16.18 0.02 15.57
C TYR A 264 15.00 -0.21 14.63
N CYS A 265 14.29 0.86 14.24
CA CYS A 265 13.27 0.78 13.18
C CYS A 265 13.85 0.20 11.89
N GLY A 266 15.05 0.62 11.49
CA GLY A 266 15.76 0.03 10.34
C GLY A 266 15.99 -1.47 10.47
N TYR A 267 16.56 -1.93 11.60
CA TYR A 267 16.80 -3.37 11.85
C TYR A 267 15.51 -4.18 11.84
N VAL A 268 14.46 -3.68 12.49
CA VAL A 268 13.16 -4.32 12.57
C VAL A 268 12.47 -4.34 11.20
N THR A 269 12.64 -3.29 10.39
CA THR A 269 12.11 -3.24 9.02
C THR A 269 12.79 -4.30 8.15
N VAL A 270 14.13 -4.36 8.15
CA VAL A 270 14.88 -5.34 7.34
C VAL A 270 14.51 -6.78 7.74
N THR A 271 14.40 -7.06 9.04
CA THR A 271 14.06 -8.41 9.51
C THR A 271 12.61 -8.77 9.21
N SER A 272 11.64 -7.91 9.52
CA SER A 272 10.21 -8.18 9.29
C SER A 272 9.86 -8.25 7.80
N TRP A 273 10.34 -7.30 6.99
CA TRP A 273 10.09 -7.27 5.55
C TRP A 273 10.90 -8.34 4.83
N GLY A 274 12.11 -8.66 5.28
CA GLY A 274 12.89 -9.79 4.75
C GLY A 274 12.16 -11.12 4.93
N VAL A 275 11.61 -11.38 6.12
CA VAL A 275 10.79 -12.57 6.39
C VAL A 275 9.51 -12.57 5.55
N LEU A 276 8.84 -11.43 5.41
CA LEU A 276 7.68 -11.26 4.54
C LEU A 276 8.01 -11.60 3.08
N LEU A 277 9.11 -11.07 2.54
CA LEU A 277 9.52 -11.30 1.15
C LEU A 277 9.85 -12.78 0.91
N LEU A 278 10.60 -13.41 1.82
CA LEU A 278 10.89 -14.85 1.76
C LEU A 278 9.61 -15.69 1.71
N ARG A 279 8.57 -15.27 2.43
CA ARG A 279 7.26 -15.94 2.41
C ARG A 279 6.51 -15.66 1.11
N CYS A 280 6.49 -14.43 0.64
CA CYS A 280 5.91 -14.05 -0.64
C CYS A 280 6.52 -14.83 -1.82
N CYS A 281 7.83 -15.11 -1.79
CA CYS A 281 8.50 -15.94 -2.80
C CYS A 281 7.99 -17.39 -2.84
N ARG A 282 7.53 -17.92 -1.71
CA ARG A 282 7.03 -19.30 -1.59
C ARG A 282 5.51 -19.38 -1.74
N GLN A 283 4.84 -18.25 -1.89
CA GLN A 283 3.39 -18.16 -1.83
C GLN A 283 2.76 -18.42 -3.21
N ARG A 284 2.07 -19.55 -3.31
CA ARG A 284 1.20 -19.84 -4.47
C ARG A 284 0.01 -18.89 -4.46
N TRP A 285 -0.51 -18.54 -5.64
CA TRP A 285 -1.73 -17.75 -5.74
C TRP A 285 -2.85 -18.50 -5.02
N PHE A 286 -3.54 -17.81 -4.12
CA PHE A 286 -4.65 -18.36 -3.35
C PHE A 286 -5.89 -17.50 -3.61
N GLN A 287 -7.00 -18.17 -3.90
CA GLN A 287 -8.32 -17.57 -3.83
C GLN A 287 -8.86 -17.86 -2.43
N VAL A 288 -8.95 -16.85 -1.57
CA VAL A 288 -9.64 -17.03 -0.28
C VAL A 288 -11.12 -17.18 -0.59
N VAL A 289 -11.63 -18.42 -0.47
CA VAL A 289 -13.07 -18.70 -0.49
C VAL A 289 -13.64 -18.20 0.84
N PHE A 290 -14.61 -17.28 0.76
CA PHE A 290 -15.27 -16.76 1.95
C PHE A 290 -15.93 -17.88 2.74
N VAL A 291 -15.65 -17.94 4.04
CA VAL A 291 -16.57 -18.52 5.01
C VAL A 291 -17.64 -17.46 5.22
N THR A 292 -18.82 -17.66 4.62
CA THR A 292 -20.00 -16.85 4.92
C THR A 292 -20.26 -16.92 6.42
N LYS A 293 -20.13 -15.79 7.12
CA LYS A 293 -20.65 -15.70 8.50
C LYS A 293 -22.17 -15.82 8.39
N PRO A 294 -22.82 -16.78 9.09
CA PRO A 294 -24.27 -16.81 9.14
C PRO A 294 -24.74 -15.51 9.81
N HIS A 295 -25.67 -14.81 9.17
CA HIS A 295 -26.47 -13.84 9.88
C HIS A 295 -27.28 -14.61 10.93
N LYS A 296 -27.10 -14.25 12.20
CA LYS A 296 -28.06 -14.63 13.23
C LYS A 296 -29.28 -13.75 13.00
N GLU A 297 -30.38 -14.37 12.59
CA GLU A 297 -31.73 -13.83 12.72
C GLU A 297 -32.04 -13.53 14.18
#